data_AF-A0A353BA32-F1
#
_entry.id   AF-A0A353BA32-F1
#
_cell.length_a   1.000
_cell.length_b   1.000
_cell.length_c   1.000
_cell.angle_alpha   90.00
_cell.angle_beta   90.00
_cell.angle_gamma   90.00
#
_symmetry.space_group_name_H-M   'P 1'
#
loop_
_entity.id
_entity.type
_entity.pdbx_description
1 polymer ?
#
loop_
_entity_poly.entity_id
_entity_poly.type
_entity_poly.pdbx_seq_one_letter_code
_entity_poly.pdbx_strand_id
1 'polypeptide(L)'
;MNRSGDPRRIGNQRQPSPPGYAKRYLAQDMTQCCLHAVLPFTVPLMVLLGCDGMNSKTQPAEESSDFTFSRLESAEDVQRAVDQATSRPNSILLVHVDWAPMVHQRQRFAEFKRRYETRYPNSDLGFAYIDCTAITEGYAPLRSLPGWKELEEQNNGSSLVHGYGELVWCKNGVVLHVESPLNFHSADALIAKTESLTMGSNAK
;
A
#
# COMPACT_ATOMS: atom_id res chain seq x y z
N MET A 1 -48.78 29.40 -32.78
CA MET A 1 -49.47 30.12 -31.68
C MET A 1 -49.55 29.20 -30.48
N ASN A 2 -48.99 29.68 -29.38
CA ASN A 2 -48.74 28.98 -28.11
C ASN A 2 -50.02 28.44 -27.45
N ARG A 3 -49.95 27.22 -26.90
CA ARG A 3 -50.73 26.86 -25.70
C ARG A 3 -49.77 26.28 -24.67
N SER A 4 -49.46 27.12 -23.70
CA SER A 4 -48.81 26.80 -22.44
C SER A 4 -49.90 26.61 -21.38
N GLY A 5 -49.75 25.65 -20.46
CA GLY A 5 -50.71 25.41 -19.38
C GLY A 5 -50.61 24.03 -18.71
N ASP A 6 -49.57 23.88 -17.87
CA ASP A 6 -49.36 22.85 -16.82
C ASP A 6 -50.41 23.00 -15.67
N PRO A 7 -50.50 22.18 -14.59
CA PRO A 7 -49.69 21.01 -14.20
C PRO A 7 -50.44 19.79 -13.64
N ARG A 8 -49.80 18.61 -13.78
CA ARG A 8 -50.20 17.37 -13.09
C ARG A 8 -49.65 17.31 -11.67
N ARG A 9 -50.59 17.20 -10.75
CA ARG A 9 -50.50 16.72 -9.37
C ARG A 9 -49.96 15.29 -9.35
N ILE A 10 -48.82 15.03 -8.70
CA ILE A 10 -48.41 13.67 -8.30
C ILE A 10 -48.04 13.71 -6.82
N GLY A 11 -48.67 12.81 -6.08
CA GLY A 11 -48.68 12.73 -4.64
C GLY A 11 -47.45 12.03 -4.07
N ASN A 12 -47.19 12.40 -2.82
CA ASN A 12 -46.30 11.74 -1.87
C ASN A 12 -46.39 10.21 -1.94
N GLN A 13 -45.29 9.56 -2.31
CA GLN A 13 -45.06 8.15 -1.96
C GLN A 13 -44.19 8.09 -0.71
N ARG A 14 -44.79 7.54 0.36
CA ARG A 14 -44.12 7.12 1.58
C ARG A 14 -43.22 5.93 1.25
N GLN A 15 -41.92 6.04 1.54
CA GLN A 15 -41.03 4.88 1.59
C GLN A 15 -41.25 4.10 2.91
N PRO A 16 -41.28 2.76 2.87
CA PRO A 16 -41.34 1.93 4.06
C PRO A 16 -39.95 1.78 4.71
N SER A 17 -39.93 1.83 6.04
CA SER A 17 -38.76 1.58 6.89
C SER A 17 -38.26 0.13 6.76
N PRO A 18 -36.94 -0.12 6.81
CA PRO A 18 -36.39 -1.47 6.84
C PRO A 18 -36.58 -2.15 8.22
N PRO A 19 -36.72 -3.49 8.26
CA PRO A 19 -36.89 -4.24 9.49
C PRO A 19 -35.58 -4.39 10.27
N GLY A 20 -35.69 -4.29 11.59
CA GLY A 20 -34.59 -4.39 12.53
C GLY A 20 -33.92 -5.76 12.55
N TYR A 21 -32.60 -5.76 12.58
CA TYR A 21 -31.81 -6.94 12.94
C TYR A 21 -31.50 -6.91 14.43
N ALA A 22 -32.09 -7.89 15.11
CA ALA A 22 -31.90 -8.17 16.52
C ALA A 22 -30.48 -8.69 16.78
N LYS A 23 -29.84 -8.10 17.80
CA LYS A 23 -28.69 -8.67 18.50
C LYS A 23 -29.07 -10.04 19.06
N ARG A 24 -28.26 -11.07 18.80
CA ARG A 24 -28.14 -12.22 19.68
C ARG A 24 -26.67 -12.49 19.97
N TYR A 25 -26.35 -12.25 21.25
CA TYR A 25 -25.19 -12.77 21.96
C TYR A 25 -25.34 -14.30 22.12
N LEU A 26 -24.28 -15.04 21.85
CA LEU A 26 -23.98 -16.34 22.46
C LEU A 26 -22.50 -16.24 22.84
N ALA A 27 -22.18 -16.01 24.13
CA ALA A 27 -21.91 -17.06 25.12
C ALA A 27 -20.84 -18.02 24.57
N GLN A 28 -19.54 -17.73 24.72
CA GLN A 28 -18.73 -18.06 25.90
C GLN A 28 -19.03 -19.47 26.43
N ASP A 29 -18.33 -20.47 25.89
CA ASP A 29 -18.05 -21.70 26.61
C ASP A 29 -16.57 -21.73 26.98
N MET A 30 -16.33 -21.42 28.26
CA MET A 30 -15.15 -21.84 28.99
C MET A 30 -15.31 -23.32 29.29
N THR A 31 -14.35 -24.15 28.89
CA THR A 31 -14.07 -25.37 29.68
C THR A 31 -12.58 -25.60 29.76
N GLN A 32 -12.16 -25.55 31.02
CA GLN A 32 -10.84 -25.58 31.58
C GLN A 32 -10.68 -26.95 32.27
N CYS A 33 -9.64 -27.72 31.92
CA CYS A 33 -9.13 -28.85 32.71
C CYS A 33 -7.60 -28.91 32.47
N CYS A 34 -6.80 -28.32 33.37
CA CYS A 34 -6.07 -29.00 34.45
C CYS A 34 -4.85 -29.80 33.94
N LEU A 35 -3.63 -29.29 34.20
CA LEU A 35 -2.60 -29.83 35.12
C LEU A 35 -2.20 -31.29 34.79
N HIS A 36 -0.95 -31.63 34.52
CA HIS A 36 0.19 -31.52 35.44
C HIS A 36 1.54 -31.42 34.70
N ALA A 37 2.39 -30.54 35.21
CA ALA A 37 3.82 -30.51 34.96
C ALA A 37 4.53 -31.58 35.79
N VAL A 38 5.45 -32.33 35.18
CA VAL A 38 6.63 -32.90 35.86
C VAL A 38 7.78 -32.93 34.85
N LEU A 39 8.71 -31.97 34.97
CA LEU A 39 10.02 -31.98 34.30
C LEU A 39 11.02 -32.61 35.27
N PRO A 40 11.66 -33.75 34.94
CA PRO A 40 12.88 -34.14 35.61
C PRO A 40 14.07 -33.39 34.99
N PHE A 41 14.63 -32.49 35.79
CA PHE A 41 15.99 -31.98 35.64
C PHE A 41 16.97 -33.16 35.51
N THR A 42 17.72 -33.20 34.42
CA THR A 42 19.04 -33.84 34.40
C THR A 42 20.01 -32.95 33.64
N VAL A 43 21.02 -32.47 34.35
CA VAL A 43 22.16 -31.71 33.83
C VAL A 43 23.30 -32.69 33.64
N PRO A 44 23.82 -32.86 32.42
CA PRO A 44 25.20 -33.28 32.23
C PRO A 44 26.06 -32.06 31.92
N LEU A 45 26.87 -31.68 32.90
CA LEU A 45 28.04 -30.84 32.73
C LEU A 45 29.06 -31.62 31.88
N MET A 46 29.08 -31.35 30.58
CA MET A 46 30.16 -31.76 29.68
C MET A 46 30.98 -30.53 29.32
N VAL A 47 32.09 -30.39 30.03
CA VAL A 47 33.19 -29.51 29.66
C VAL A 47 33.85 -30.11 28.42
N LEU A 48 33.72 -29.45 27.27
CA LEU A 48 34.62 -29.64 26.14
C LEU A 48 35.21 -28.27 25.77
N LEU A 49 36.51 -28.17 26.06
CA LEU A 49 37.44 -27.18 25.53
C LEU A 49 37.62 -27.39 24.02
N GLY A 50 37.64 -26.29 23.28
CA GLY A 50 38.24 -26.18 21.95
C GLY A 50 37.24 -26.27 20.79
N CYS A 51 36.93 -25.15 20.15
CA CYS A 51 37.74 -24.55 19.09
C CYS A 51 37.00 -23.34 18.49
N ASP A 52 37.82 -22.39 18.06
CA ASP A 52 37.52 -21.24 17.21
C ASP A 52 36.55 -20.18 17.75
N GLY A 53 37.14 -19.03 18.06
CA GLY A 53 36.45 -17.75 18.16
C GLY A 53 35.68 -17.48 16.87
N MET A 54 34.44 -17.95 16.83
CA MET A 54 33.41 -17.41 15.99
C MET A 54 33.19 -15.99 16.50
N ASN A 55 33.83 -15.04 15.82
CA ASN A 55 33.38 -13.66 15.74
C ASN A 55 31.90 -13.71 15.35
N SER A 56 31.03 -13.80 16.36
CA SER A 56 29.63 -13.45 16.23
C SER A 56 29.65 -11.94 16.04
N LYS A 57 29.94 -11.52 14.80
CA LYS A 57 29.37 -10.30 14.26
C LYS A 57 27.88 -10.53 14.41
N THR A 58 27.34 -10.14 15.57
CA THR A 58 26.00 -9.58 15.63
C THR A 58 26.01 -8.56 14.52
N GLN A 59 25.46 -8.93 13.36
CA GLN A 59 25.15 -7.95 12.35
C GLN A 59 24.36 -6.90 13.13
N PRO A 60 24.79 -5.62 13.12
CA PRO A 60 23.90 -4.59 13.60
C PRO A 60 22.61 -4.84 12.83
N ALA A 61 21.51 -5.05 13.54
CA ALA A 61 20.19 -5.01 12.94
C ALA A 61 20.25 -3.78 12.05
N GLU A 62 20.22 -3.98 10.73
CA GLU A 62 20.28 -2.89 9.77
C GLU A 62 19.26 -1.89 10.29
N GLU A 63 19.77 -0.74 10.73
CA GLU A 63 18.94 0.38 11.16
C GLU A 63 17.82 0.44 10.16
N SER A 64 16.59 0.23 10.64
CA SER A 64 15.41 0.42 9.83
C SER A 64 15.59 1.79 9.23
N SER A 65 15.93 1.85 7.94
CA SER A 65 16.18 3.09 7.23
C SER A 65 15.01 3.99 7.54
N ASP A 66 15.23 4.97 8.42
CA ASP A 66 14.22 5.93 8.81
C ASP A 66 14.00 6.79 7.58
N PHE A 67 13.08 6.34 6.74
CA PHE A 67 12.50 7.17 5.70
C PHE A 67 11.91 8.36 6.43
N THR A 68 12.61 9.49 6.40
CA THR A 68 12.10 10.72 6.98
C THR A 68 11.03 11.21 6.04
N PHE A 69 9.78 10.83 6.34
CA PHE A 69 8.62 11.25 5.57
C PHE A 69 8.36 12.70 5.88
N SER A 70 8.55 13.57 4.88
CA SER A 70 8.07 14.94 4.99
C SER A 70 6.55 14.89 4.88
N ARG A 71 5.87 15.19 5.99
CA ARG A 71 4.42 15.32 6.00
C ARG A 71 4.03 16.44 5.04
N LEU A 72 3.06 16.18 4.18
CA LEU A 72 2.53 17.19 3.26
C LEU A 72 1.29 17.79 3.91
N GLU A 73 1.30 19.10 4.13
CA GLU A 73 0.29 19.78 4.96
C GLU A 73 -0.89 20.34 4.15
N SER A 74 -0.73 20.49 2.83
CA SER A 74 -1.72 21.10 1.95
C SER A 74 -1.93 20.31 0.66
N ALA A 75 -3.07 20.53 -0.01
CA ALA A 75 -3.33 19.92 -1.31
C ALA A 75 -2.31 20.37 -2.38
N GLU A 76 -1.84 21.61 -2.30
CA GLU A 76 -0.82 22.19 -3.17
C GLU A 76 0.53 21.51 -2.99
N ASP A 77 0.91 21.17 -1.75
CA ASP A 77 2.15 20.44 -1.49
C ASP A 77 2.06 19.00 -2.01
N VAL A 78 0.90 18.36 -1.88
CA VAL A 78 0.67 17.04 -2.48
C VAL A 78 0.74 17.11 -4.01
N GLN A 79 0.11 18.11 -4.64
CA GLN A 79 0.20 18.32 -6.08
C GLN A 79 1.67 18.49 -6.51
N ARG A 80 2.43 19.35 -5.83
CA ARG A 80 3.85 19.58 -6.14
C ARG A 80 4.68 18.30 -6.01
N ALA A 81 4.42 17.49 -4.97
CA ALA A 81 5.11 16.22 -4.77
C ALA A 81 4.79 15.21 -5.89
N VAL A 82 3.52 15.13 -6.30
CA VAL A 82 3.07 14.28 -7.43
C VAL A 82 3.70 14.76 -8.73
N ASP A 83 3.68 16.06 -9.04
CA ASP A 83 4.29 16.64 -10.24
C ASP A 83 5.80 16.35 -10.29
N GLN A 84 6.50 16.55 -9.17
CA GLN A 84 7.92 16.25 -9.08
C GLN A 84 8.21 14.77 -9.28
N ALA A 85 7.43 13.88 -8.66
CA ALA A 85 7.62 12.43 -8.79
C ALA A 85 7.34 11.93 -10.21
N THR A 86 6.37 12.53 -10.89
CA THR A 86 5.93 12.14 -12.24
C THR A 86 6.68 12.84 -13.38
N SER A 87 7.48 13.87 -13.06
CA SER A 87 8.39 14.53 -14.02
C SER A 87 9.50 13.62 -14.56
N ARG A 88 9.79 12.50 -13.87
CA ARG A 88 10.79 11.51 -14.30
C ARG A 88 10.22 10.60 -15.39
N PRO A 89 11.05 10.09 -16.32
CA PRO A 89 10.59 9.18 -17.37
C PRO A 89 9.93 7.90 -16.83
N ASN A 90 10.42 7.39 -15.71
CA ASN A 90 9.80 6.28 -15.00
C ASN A 90 9.80 6.60 -13.50
N SER A 91 8.69 6.36 -12.82
CA SER A 91 8.62 6.49 -11.37
C SER A 91 7.65 5.52 -10.73
N ILE A 92 7.90 5.24 -9.45
CA ILE A 92 7.03 4.45 -8.58
C ILE A 92 6.75 5.28 -7.35
N LEU A 93 5.46 5.47 -7.07
CA LEU A 93 4.99 6.26 -5.94
C LEU A 93 4.36 5.30 -4.93
N LEU A 94 4.75 5.38 -3.65
CA LEU A 94 3.99 4.78 -2.56
C LEU A 94 3.01 5.83 -2.03
N VAL A 95 1.71 5.56 -2.13
CA VAL A 95 0.64 6.43 -1.65
C VAL A 95 0.42 6.18 -0.16
N HIS A 96 0.41 7.24 0.64
CA HIS A 96 0.19 7.18 2.08
C HIS A 96 -1.01 7.99 2.54
N VAL A 97 -1.67 7.51 3.59
CA VAL A 97 -2.68 8.23 4.36
C VAL A 97 -2.48 7.92 5.85
N ASP A 98 -2.72 8.89 6.72
CA ASP A 98 -2.44 8.81 8.16
C ASP A 98 -3.33 7.84 8.94
N TRP A 99 -4.58 7.64 8.49
CA TRP A 99 -5.54 6.75 9.15
C TRP A 99 -5.28 5.26 8.87
N ALA A 100 -4.41 4.93 7.91
CA ALA A 100 -4.14 3.56 7.51
C ALA A 100 -2.87 2.99 8.17
N PRO A 101 -2.93 1.78 8.78
CA PRO A 101 -1.75 1.11 9.30
C PRO A 101 -0.88 0.59 8.15
N MET A 102 0.13 1.36 7.75
CA MET A 102 0.96 1.09 6.57
C MET A 102 2.38 0.59 6.87
N VAL A 103 2.65 0.11 8.08
CA VAL A 103 4.02 -0.28 8.49
C VAL A 103 4.63 -1.32 7.54
N HIS A 104 3.86 -2.35 7.17
CA HIS A 104 4.34 -3.42 6.31
C HIS A 104 4.56 -2.98 4.85
N GLN A 105 3.71 -2.11 4.34
CA GLN A 105 3.81 -1.55 3.00
C GLN A 105 5.06 -0.68 2.88
N ARG A 106 5.31 0.18 3.87
CA ARG A 106 6.51 1.02 3.92
C ARG A 106 7.78 0.17 3.98
N GLN A 107 7.79 -0.87 4.82
CA GLN A 107 8.91 -1.82 4.89
C GLN A 107 9.14 -2.54 3.56
N ARG A 108 8.07 -3.03 2.92
CA ARG A 108 8.17 -3.72 1.63
C ARG A 108 8.66 -2.79 0.51
N PHE A 109 8.17 -1.56 0.48
CA PHE A 109 8.61 -0.55 -0.49
C PHE A 109 10.08 -0.15 -0.28
N ALA A 110 10.49 0.04 0.98
CA ALA A 110 11.88 0.30 1.36
C ALA A 110 12.82 -0.81 0.89
N GLU A 111 12.46 -2.07 1.18
CA GLU A 111 13.24 -3.23 0.74
C GLU A 111 13.33 -3.28 -0.78
N PHE A 112 12.20 -3.11 -1.47
CA PHE A 112 12.12 -3.10 -2.92
C PHE A 112 13.02 -2.03 -3.54
N LYS A 113 12.89 -0.77 -3.09
CA LYS A 113 13.73 0.34 -3.54
C LYS A 113 15.22 0.01 -3.41
N ARG A 114 15.65 -0.40 -2.21
CA ARG A 114 17.05 -0.73 -1.94
C ARG A 114 17.57 -1.82 -2.87
N ARG A 115 16.81 -2.91 -3.05
CA ARG A 115 17.21 -4.01 -3.94
C ARG A 115 17.26 -3.58 -5.40
N TYR A 116 16.30 -2.78 -5.84
CA TYR A 116 16.28 -2.27 -7.21
C TYR A 116 17.48 -1.36 -7.49
N GLU A 117 17.75 -0.39 -6.61
CA GLU A 117 18.90 0.52 -6.74
C GLU A 117 20.25 -0.22 -6.69
N THR A 118 20.35 -1.28 -5.88
CA THR A 118 21.53 -2.15 -5.85
C THR A 118 21.72 -2.90 -7.18
N ARG A 119 20.62 -3.39 -7.78
CA ARG A 119 20.66 -4.15 -9.04
C ARG A 119 20.85 -3.26 -10.27
N TYR A 120 20.33 -2.04 -10.23
CA TYR A 120 20.33 -1.08 -11.33
C TYR A 120 20.86 0.30 -10.89
N PRO A 121 22.16 0.41 -10.56
CA PRO A 121 22.73 1.63 -9.97
C PRO A 121 22.66 2.87 -10.88
N ASN A 122 22.51 2.67 -12.18
CA ASN A 122 22.41 3.74 -13.18
C ASN A 122 20.98 3.89 -13.75
N SER A 123 19.96 3.36 -13.07
CA SER A 123 18.57 3.49 -13.53
C SER A 123 18.04 4.89 -13.27
N ASP A 124 17.29 5.42 -14.23
CA ASP A 124 16.55 6.69 -14.09
C ASP A 124 15.20 6.50 -13.36
N LEU A 125 14.91 5.31 -12.84
CA LEU A 125 13.67 5.03 -12.10
C LEU A 125 13.60 5.85 -10.81
N GLY A 126 12.59 6.70 -10.71
CA GLY A 126 12.28 7.43 -9.49
C GLY A 126 11.48 6.62 -8.48
N PHE A 127 11.85 6.72 -7.21
CA PHE A 127 11.04 6.25 -6.10
C PHE A 127 10.58 7.44 -5.28
N ALA A 128 9.26 7.58 -5.10
CA ALA A 128 8.66 8.66 -4.33
C ALA A 128 7.70 8.10 -3.29
N TYR A 129 7.57 8.82 -2.18
CA TYR A 129 6.54 8.62 -1.19
C TYR A 129 5.63 9.85 -1.22
N ILE A 130 4.33 9.64 -1.31
CA ILE A 130 3.36 10.72 -1.39
C ILE A 130 2.42 10.61 -0.19
N ASP A 131 2.53 11.56 0.73
CA ASP A 131 1.58 11.69 1.82
C ASP A 131 0.31 12.38 1.32
N CYS A 132 -0.77 11.62 1.15
CA CYS A 132 -2.07 12.09 0.72
C CYS A 132 -3.01 12.41 1.88
N THR A 133 -2.52 12.50 3.12
CA THR A 133 -3.33 12.82 4.31
C THR A 133 -4.15 14.10 4.14
N ALA A 134 -3.57 15.14 3.55
CA ALA A 134 -4.27 16.41 3.30
C ALA A 134 -5.36 16.35 2.21
N ILE A 135 -5.44 15.26 1.45
CA ILE A 135 -6.32 15.09 0.27
C ILE A 135 -7.05 13.73 0.26
N THR A 136 -7.27 13.14 1.44
CA THR A 136 -7.89 11.80 1.55
C THR A 136 -9.27 11.74 0.91
N GLU A 137 -9.95 12.87 0.78
CA GLU A 137 -11.16 13.01 -0.01
C GLU A 137 -10.83 13.03 -1.50
N GLY A 138 -10.89 11.86 -2.11
CA GLY A 138 -10.88 11.71 -3.57
C GLY A 138 -9.52 11.78 -4.24
N TYR A 139 -8.41 12.01 -3.53
CA TYR A 139 -7.05 11.90 -4.07
C TYR A 139 -6.82 12.70 -5.37
N ALA A 140 -7.38 13.91 -5.46
CA ALA A 140 -7.49 14.66 -6.73
C ALA A 140 -6.18 14.78 -7.53
N PRO A 141 -5.02 15.14 -6.93
CA PRO A 141 -3.73 15.12 -7.62
C PRO A 141 -3.39 13.79 -8.30
N LEU A 142 -3.60 12.66 -7.63
CA LEU A 142 -3.34 11.33 -8.20
C LEU A 142 -4.35 10.95 -9.28
N ARG A 143 -5.65 11.22 -9.05
CA ARG A 143 -6.71 10.93 -10.02
C ARG A 143 -6.64 11.80 -11.26
N SER A 144 -5.94 12.92 -11.19
CA SER A 144 -5.69 13.80 -12.34
C SER A 144 -4.62 13.26 -13.30
N LEU A 145 -3.84 12.26 -12.88
CA LEU A 145 -2.78 11.70 -13.72
C LEU A 145 -3.36 10.95 -14.92
N PRO A 146 -2.79 11.13 -16.13
CA PRO A 146 -3.16 10.34 -17.31
C PRO A 146 -3.08 8.83 -17.03
N GLY A 147 -3.98 8.03 -17.59
CA GLY A 147 -4.03 6.57 -17.40
C GLY A 147 -4.81 6.13 -16.15
N TRP A 148 -5.05 7.02 -15.20
CA TRP A 148 -5.78 6.67 -13.97
C TRP A 148 -7.22 6.25 -14.25
N LYS A 149 -7.94 7.04 -15.05
CA LYS A 149 -9.35 6.78 -15.35
C LYS A 149 -9.53 5.48 -16.13
N GLU A 150 -8.65 5.22 -17.09
CA GLU A 150 -8.65 3.99 -17.87
C GLU A 150 -8.45 2.76 -16.96
N LEU A 151 -7.59 2.86 -15.94
CA LEU A 151 -7.39 1.82 -14.95
C LEU A 151 -8.61 1.65 -14.02
N GLU A 152 -9.28 2.73 -13.60
CA GLU A 152 -10.54 2.64 -12.86
C GLU A 152 -11.60 1.90 -13.68
N GLU A 153 -11.76 2.25 -14.97
CA GLU A 153 -12.69 1.60 -15.88
C GLU A 153 -12.39 0.10 -16.07
N GLN A 154 -11.12 -0.27 -16.20
CA GLN A 154 -10.69 -1.68 -16.25
C GLN A 154 -11.00 -2.44 -14.95
N ASN A 155 -11.07 -1.74 -13.81
CA ASN A 155 -11.46 -2.28 -12.51
C ASN A 155 -12.95 -2.05 -12.20
N ASN A 156 -13.81 -2.01 -13.23
CA ASN A 156 -15.26 -1.83 -13.11
C ASN A 156 -15.67 -0.54 -12.39
N GLY A 157 -14.88 0.52 -12.52
CA GLY A 157 -15.10 1.81 -11.86
C GLY A 157 -14.71 1.84 -10.37
N SER A 158 -14.02 0.80 -9.88
CA SER A 158 -13.55 0.75 -8.49
C SER A 158 -12.40 1.74 -8.25
N SER A 159 -12.33 2.29 -7.04
CA SER A 159 -11.19 3.11 -6.62
C SER A 159 -9.89 2.31 -6.73
N LEU A 160 -8.82 2.93 -7.23
CA LEU A 160 -7.49 2.29 -7.25
C LEU A 160 -6.76 2.44 -5.91
N VAL A 161 -7.10 3.46 -5.12
CA VAL A 161 -6.58 3.69 -3.77
C VAL A 161 -7.62 3.19 -2.78
N HIS A 162 -7.24 2.17 -2.01
CA HIS A 162 -8.06 1.57 -0.97
C HIS A 162 -7.62 2.04 0.42
N GLY A 163 -6.57 2.87 0.47
CA GLY A 163 -5.96 3.36 1.70
C GLY A 163 -5.17 2.27 2.40
N TYR A 164 -4.58 1.34 1.66
CA TYR A 164 -3.70 0.31 2.23
C TYR A 164 -2.31 0.36 1.63
N GLY A 165 -1.85 1.55 1.22
CA GLY A 165 -0.47 1.79 0.81
C GLY A 165 -0.17 1.26 -0.59
N GLU A 166 -0.90 1.77 -1.58
CA GLU A 166 -0.77 1.34 -2.97
C GLU A 166 0.49 1.91 -3.63
N LEU A 167 1.14 1.06 -4.46
CA LEU A 167 2.17 1.49 -5.38
C LEU A 167 1.54 1.93 -6.69
N VAL A 168 1.98 3.06 -7.22
CA VAL A 168 1.57 3.60 -8.52
C VAL A 168 2.79 3.60 -9.43
N TRP A 169 2.75 2.83 -10.52
CA TRP A 169 3.80 2.82 -11.54
C TRP A 169 3.46 3.82 -12.64
N CYS A 170 4.39 4.74 -12.89
CA CYS A 170 4.25 5.79 -13.88
C CYS A 170 5.35 5.70 -14.95
N LYS A 171 4.98 6.01 -16.20
CA LYS A 171 5.92 6.18 -17.33
C LYS A 171 5.56 7.45 -18.07
N ASN A 172 6.49 8.40 -18.13
CA ASN A 172 6.32 9.73 -18.72
C ASN A 172 5.05 10.44 -18.19
N GLY A 173 4.84 10.38 -16.87
CA GLY A 173 3.66 10.94 -16.21
C GLY A 173 2.34 10.17 -16.40
N VAL A 174 2.32 9.10 -17.20
CA VAL A 174 1.13 8.24 -17.39
C VAL A 174 1.16 7.08 -16.40
N VAL A 175 0.07 6.87 -15.68
CA VAL A 175 -0.10 5.74 -14.76
C VAL A 175 -0.34 4.47 -15.56
N LEU A 176 0.50 3.47 -15.32
CA LEU A 176 0.46 2.17 -15.99
C LEU A 176 -0.22 1.09 -15.14
N HIS A 177 -0.05 1.16 -13.82
CA HIS A 177 -0.51 0.13 -12.90
C HIS A 177 -0.62 0.67 -11.48
N VAL A 178 -1.58 0.18 -10.71
CA VAL A 178 -1.74 0.47 -9.28
C VAL A 178 -1.94 -0.84 -8.53
N GLU A 179 -1.14 -1.11 -7.51
CA GLU A 179 -1.25 -2.34 -6.73
C GLU A 179 -0.60 -2.24 -5.35
N SER A 180 -1.15 -2.97 -4.37
CA SER A 180 -0.53 -3.07 -3.04
C SER A 180 0.82 -3.82 -3.12
N PRO A 181 1.88 -3.34 -2.46
CA PRO A 181 3.15 -4.04 -2.41
C PRO A 181 3.05 -5.38 -1.66
N LEU A 182 2.00 -5.58 -0.86
CA LEU A 182 1.78 -6.83 -0.11
C LEU A 182 1.22 -7.96 -0.98
N ASN A 183 0.74 -7.67 -2.19
CA ASN A 183 0.32 -8.70 -3.15
C ASN A 183 1.52 -9.47 -3.72
N PHE A 184 2.74 -8.98 -3.50
CA PHE A 184 3.96 -9.57 -4.01
C PHE A 184 4.67 -10.35 -2.90
N HIS A 185 5.03 -11.60 -3.19
CA HIS A 185 5.68 -12.48 -2.22
C HIS A 185 7.13 -12.06 -1.87
N SER A 186 7.74 -11.15 -2.64
CA SER A 186 9.12 -10.72 -2.43
C SER A 186 9.43 -9.38 -3.14
N ALA A 187 10.54 -8.75 -2.74
CA ALA A 187 11.10 -7.62 -3.48
C ALA A 187 11.50 -7.98 -4.92
N ASP A 188 11.97 -9.20 -5.17
CA ASP A 188 12.33 -9.63 -6.54
C ASP A 188 11.10 -9.73 -7.46
N ALA A 189 9.93 -10.10 -6.92
CA ALA A 189 8.66 -10.07 -7.66
C ALA A 189 8.22 -8.64 -8.01
N LEU A 190 8.43 -7.67 -7.11
CA LEU A 190 8.21 -6.25 -7.38
C LEU A 190 9.17 -5.70 -8.45
N ILE A 191 10.44 -6.12 -8.41
CA ILE A 191 11.43 -5.79 -9.44
C ILE A 191 10.98 -6.34 -10.80
N ALA A 192 10.61 -7.62 -10.88
CA ALA A 192 10.13 -8.24 -12.12
C ALA A 192 8.88 -7.55 -12.68
N LYS A 193 7.92 -7.19 -11.82
CA LYS A 193 6.74 -6.39 -12.22
C LYS A 193 7.17 -5.04 -12.81
N THR A 194 8.11 -4.36 -12.16
CA THR A 194 8.64 -3.06 -12.60
C THR A 194 9.33 -3.15 -13.96
N GLU A 195 10.15 -4.18 -14.17
CA GLU A 195 10.80 -4.46 -15.46
C GLU A 195 9.75 -4.69 -16.56
N SER A 196 8.73 -5.50 -16.28
CA SER A 196 7.68 -5.79 -17.26
C SER A 196 6.92 -4.54 -17.72
N LEU A 197 6.70 -3.58 -16.83
CA LEU A 197 5.98 -2.33 -17.12
C LEU A 197 6.87 -1.29 -17.81
N THR A 198 8.14 -1.18 -17.39
CA THR A 198 9.02 -0.09 -17.83
C THR A 198 9.86 -0.45 -19.04
N MET A 199 10.35 -1.69 -19.11
CA MET A 199 11.27 -2.20 -20.14
C MET A 199 10.56 -2.96 -21.26
N GLY A 200 9.31 -3.38 -21.07
CA GLY A 200 8.53 -4.21 -21.99
C GLY A 200 8.09 -3.57 -23.32
N SER A 201 8.53 -2.34 -23.65
CA SER A 201 8.10 -1.63 -24.87
C SER A 201 9.14 -1.57 -26.00
N ASN A 202 10.32 -2.18 -25.86
CA ASN A 202 11.33 -2.25 -26.94
C ASN A 202 11.31 -3.58 -27.74
N ALA A 203 10.26 -4.39 -27.60
CA ALA A 203 10.04 -5.57 -28.41
C ALA A 203 8.87 -5.32 -29.38
N LYS A 204 9.10 -4.48 -30.40
CA LYS A 204 8.40 -4.55 -31.69
C LYS A 204 9.17 -3.79 -32.76
#